data_AF-A0A6N3GKL6-F1
#
_entry.id   AF-A0A6N3GKL6-F1
#
_cell.length_a   1.000
_cell.length_b   1.000
_cell.length_c   1.000
_cell.angle_alpha   90.00
_cell.angle_beta   90.00
_cell.angle_gamma   90.00
#
_symmetry.space_group_name_H-M   'P 1'
#
loop_
_entity.id
_entity.type
_entity.pdbx_description
1 polymer ?
#
loop_
_entity_poly.entity_id
_entity_poly.type
_entity_poly.pdbx_seq_one_letter_code
_entity_poly.pdbx_strand_id
1 'polypeptide(L)'
;MELQALYDLQERLEAAAAAGVRLAGEDFRLKRAVDSIAPLADASPVIKKLYLMAAQTIAPDCKDRVGTLLDTLALSEAILCTQAGCGVPGTLVPLELAVRPFSPCQPFRAVKPLLEALTGTGGGRYAVISEALQNTPELFDDYRVQAAMVPALSDRYNEIAALAEDWLSHQGESFLPLLKQGFAECSDGGRVRRLRVIEAISGEKENDFYISLLDWAKKDLREEAVSALRFDKRNSGLLLDLLKTEKGSSLEAARQVLVLMDTAESEQYLETLLDSTPWEAMKYLNFSRSDHLSARLGALAHTFFDELDLGSKNKTKEHLELLLEALTGKADSSVLALYERAAAADWNKKSYYGRFPELLSRSIARSLDERLITCARTLAETHGKAWYPASLTADLLTMPAKTVYDQYRERFPKTSILGIGKEEKSRATTALMAVFGQINYVERSGRHEYFIPLREGGGRQRLIKLQRPLKENLDPRWFEFFTGSMVPVREGISCVAENGTPQKLDSDHLLAKMAAPEVRPLLGSHLYKKALIVSDNSVLYWPLIQCGWTDFKGLVARYVEKNGDSGISFWRVRQLIDQLPMTEEEKQQEFREIDNFICTYPMKSPIRKNWDSSSMMRKMIDEAAGII
;
A
#
# COMPACT_ATOMS: atom_id res chain seq x y z
N MET A 1 -33.80 -32.30 -32.00
CA MET A 1 -34.90 -31.52 -32.58
C MET A 1 -34.36 -30.13 -32.86
N GLU A 2 -34.50 -29.61 -34.08
CA GLU A 2 -34.03 -28.26 -34.40
C GLU A 2 -35.03 -27.26 -33.81
N LEU A 3 -34.69 -26.64 -32.68
CA LEU A 3 -35.59 -25.79 -31.89
C LEU A 3 -35.79 -24.38 -32.48
N GLN A 4 -35.08 -24.04 -33.56
CA GLN A 4 -35.07 -22.69 -34.13
C GLN A 4 -36.48 -22.18 -34.46
N ALA A 5 -37.33 -23.03 -35.04
CA ALA A 5 -38.71 -22.65 -35.36
C ALA A 5 -39.55 -22.32 -34.12
N LEU A 6 -39.27 -22.95 -32.97
CA LEU A 6 -39.94 -22.66 -31.70
C LEU A 6 -39.41 -21.34 -31.08
N TYR A 7 -38.12 -21.06 -31.19
CA TYR A 7 -37.54 -19.77 -30.77
C TYR A 7 -38.09 -18.62 -31.62
N ASP A 8 -38.16 -18.79 -32.94
CA ASP A 8 -38.72 -17.79 -33.86
C ASP A 8 -40.20 -17.51 -33.55
N LEU A 9 -40.97 -18.55 -33.17
CA LEU A 9 -42.36 -18.38 -32.74
C LEU A 9 -42.46 -17.63 -31.41
N GLN A 10 -41.65 -17.97 -30.40
CA GLN A 10 -41.62 -17.29 -29.11
C GLN A 10 -41.33 -15.79 -29.28
N GLU A 11 -40.29 -15.45 -30.04
CA GLU A 11 -39.90 -14.06 -30.30
C GLU A 11 -41.04 -13.28 -30.97
N ARG A 12 -41.76 -13.91 -31.92
CA ARG A 12 -42.88 -13.27 -32.61
C ARG A 12 -44.11 -13.10 -31.73
N LEU A 13 -44.39 -14.04 -30.83
CA LEU A 13 -45.47 -13.91 -29.87
C LEU A 13 -45.19 -12.78 -28.86
N GLU A 14 -43.94 -12.64 -28.40
CA GLU A 14 -43.51 -11.53 -27.52
C GLU A 14 -43.60 -10.18 -28.24
N ALA A 15 -43.15 -10.11 -29.49
CA ALA A 15 -43.27 -8.92 -30.32
C ALA A 15 -44.73 -8.52 -30.55
N ALA A 16 -45.63 -9.48 -30.78
CA ALA A 16 -47.06 -9.24 -30.92
C ALA A 16 -47.71 -8.76 -29.61
N ALA A 17 -47.25 -9.28 -28.45
CA ALA A 17 -47.67 -8.80 -27.14
C ALA A 17 -47.26 -7.32 -26.93
N ALA A 18 -46.03 -6.97 -27.28
CA ALA A 18 -45.47 -5.64 -27.13
C ALA A 18 -46.09 -4.61 -28.10
N ALA A 19 -46.31 -4.99 -29.36
CA ALA A 19 -46.88 -4.12 -30.39
C ALA A 19 -48.41 -3.92 -30.25
N GLY A 20 -49.07 -4.81 -29.51
CA GLY A 20 -50.51 -4.77 -29.26
C GLY A 20 -51.24 -5.97 -29.87
N VAL A 21 -51.81 -6.81 -29.02
CA VAL A 21 -52.43 -8.10 -29.37
C VAL A 21 -53.51 -8.02 -30.47
N ARG A 22 -54.17 -6.87 -30.62
CA ARG A 22 -55.19 -6.67 -31.68
C ARG A 22 -54.61 -6.82 -33.08
N LEU A 23 -53.34 -6.48 -33.27
CA LEU A 23 -52.64 -6.54 -34.57
C LEU A 23 -52.08 -7.93 -34.90
N ALA A 24 -52.10 -8.89 -33.95
CA ALA A 24 -51.49 -10.20 -34.14
C ALA A 24 -52.07 -10.99 -35.35
N GLY A 25 -53.35 -10.79 -35.68
CA GLY A 25 -53.98 -11.40 -36.86
C GLY A 25 -53.52 -10.82 -38.20
N GLU A 26 -52.93 -9.62 -38.19
CA GLU A 26 -52.39 -8.92 -39.36
C GLU A 26 -50.86 -9.05 -39.48
N ASP A 27 -50.20 -9.62 -38.47
CA ASP A 27 -48.76 -9.82 -38.45
C ASP A 27 -48.34 -11.01 -39.33
N PHE A 28 -47.89 -10.71 -40.55
CA PHE A 28 -47.41 -11.70 -41.50
C PHE A 28 -46.19 -12.48 -40.99
N ARG A 29 -45.38 -11.89 -40.10
CA ARG A 29 -44.17 -12.53 -39.54
C ARG A 29 -44.56 -13.54 -38.49
N LEU A 30 -45.53 -13.21 -37.63
CA LEU A 30 -46.12 -14.16 -36.69
C LEU A 30 -46.79 -15.30 -37.43
N LYS A 31 -47.59 -15.01 -38.46
CA LYS A 31 -48.21 -16.06 -39.31
C LYS A 31 -47.18 -17.02 -39.88
N ARG A 32 -46.07 -16.50 -40.43
CA ARG A 32 -44.97 -17.32 -40.95
C ARG A 32 -44.31 -18.19 -39.87
N ALA A 33 -44.17 -17.68 -38.65
CA ALA A 33 -43.62 -18.45 -37.52
C ALA A 33 -44.59 -19.52 -36.98
N VAL A 34 -45.90 -19.29 -37.08
CA VAL A 34 -46.91 -20.32 -36.80
C VAL A 34 -46.83 -21.44 -37.85
N ASP A 35 -46.71 -21.07 -39.13
CA ASP A 35 -46.60 -22.05 -40.22
C ASP A 35 -45.30 -22.88 -40.14
N SER A 36 -44.19 -22.27 -39.69
CA SER A 36 -42.89 -22.96 -39.61
C SER A 36 -42.83 -24.06 -38.56
N ILE A 37 -43.68 -24.03 -37.53
CA ILE A 37 -43.76 -25.08 -36.51
C ILE A 37 -44.76 -26.20 -36.88
N ALA A 38 -45.55 -26.04 -37.95
CA ALA A 38 -46.52 -27.04 -38.38
C ALA A 38 -45.91 -28.44 -38.65
N PRO A 39 -44.73 -28.58 -39.29
CA PRO A 39 -44.09 -29.89 -39.47
C PRO A 39 -43.69 -30.59 -38.16
N LEU A 40 -43.51 -29.81 -37.07
CA LEU A 40 -43.16 -30.33 -35.75
C LEU A 40 -44.40 -30.78 -34.96
N ALA A 41 -45.61 -30.38 -35.38
CA ALA A 41 -46.86 -30.73 -34.71
C ALA A 41 -47.16 -32.23 -34.76
N ASP A 42 -46.75 -32.93 -35.82
CA ASP A 42 -46.96 -34.38 -35.94
C ASP A 42 -45.96 -35.19 -35.08
N ALA A 43 -44.84 -34.58 -34.70
CA ALA A 43 -43.80 -35.23 -33.90
C ALA A 43 -44.04 -35.15 -32.38
N SER A 44 -44.87 -34.22 -31.89
CA SER A 44 -45.13 -34.04 -30.46
C SER A 44 -46.54 -33.52 -30.18
N PRO A 45 -47.34 -34.19 -29.33
CA PRO A 45 -48.66 -33.71 -28.93
C PRO A 45 -48.65 -32.32 -28.27
N VAL A 46 -47.55 -31.99 -27.57
CA VAL A 46 -47.39 -30.71 -26.89
C VAL A 46 -47.09 -29.59 -27.90
N ILE A 47 -46.28 -29.88 -28.94
CA ILE A 47 -46.06 -28.95 -30.05
C ILE A 47 -47.32 -28.81 -30.91
N LYS A 48 -48.08 -29.88 -31.11
CA LYS A 48 -49.40 -29.82 -31.76
C LYS A 48 -50.35 -28.87 -31.05
N LYS A 49 -50.39 -28.93 -29.71
CA LYS A 49 -51.17 -28.02 -28.89
C LYS A 49 -50.70 -26.58 -29.06
N LEU A 50 -49.37 -26.34 -29.03
CA LEU A 50 -48.80 -25.02 -29.27
C LEU A 50 -49.18 -24.47 -30.65
N TYR A 51 -49.03 -25.27 -31.71
CA TYR A 51 -49.41 -24.88 -33.07
C TYR A 51 -50.88 -24.45 -33.17
N LEU A 52 -51.80 -25.25 -32.60
CA LEU A 52 -53.23 -24.93 -32.62
C LEU A 52 -53.55 -23.64 -31.86
N MET A 53 -52.90 -23.41 -30.71
CA MET A 53 -53.10 -22.20 -29.92
C MET A 53 -52.52 -20.95 -30.62
N ALA A 54 -51.36 -21.09 -31.26
CA ALA A 54 -50.74 -20.03 -32.04
C ALA A 54 -51.56 -19.69 -33.29
N ALA A 55 -52.10 -20.70 -33.99
CA ALA A 55 -53.03 -20.52 -35.11
C ALA A 55 -54.33 -19.83 -34.65
N GLN A 56 -54.87 -20.19 -33.49
CA GLN A 56 -56.04 -19.54 -32.90
C GLN A 56 -55.77 -18.08 -32.52
N THR A 57 -54.55 -17.76 -32.08
CA THR A 57 -54.13 -16.38 -31.75
C THR A 57 -54.20 -15.46 -32.96
N ILE A 58 -53.86 -15.94 -34.15
CA ILE A 58 -53.89 -15.16 -35.39
C ILE A 58 -55.21 -15.28 -36.16
N ALA A 59 -56.16 -16.08 -35.68
CA ALA A 59 -57.43 -16.30 -36.36
C ALA A 59 -58.34 -15.04 -36.32
N PRO A 60 -59.03 -14.72 -37.43
CA PRO A 60 -59.87 -13.52 -37.52
C PRO A 60 -61.07 -13.54 -36.56
N ASP A 61 -61.55 -14.73 -36.19
CA ASP A 61 -62.70 -14.99 -35.33
C ASP A 61 -62.34 -15.28 -33.86
N CYS A 62 -61.08 -15.07 -33.46
CA CYS A 62 -60.62 -15.29 -32.09
C CYS A 62 -61.28 -14.31 -31.11
N LYS A 63 -62.21 -14.82 -30.28
CA LYS A 63 -62.99 -14.02 -29.32
C LYS A 63 -62.16 -13.48 -28.15
N ASP A 64 -61.20 -14.27 -27.66
CA ASP A 64 -60.28 -13.88 -26.59
C ASP A 64 -58.83 -14.00 -27.06
N ARG A 65 -58.44 -13.09 -27.94
CA ARG A 65 -57.09 -13.07 -28.51
C ARG A 65 -56.02 -12.78 -27.45
N VAL A 66 -56.36 -12.02 -26.40
CA VAL A 66 -55.43 -11.69 -25.30
C VAL A 66 -55.14 -12.91 -24.45
N GLY A 67 -56.17 -13.60 -23.95
CA GLY A 67 -55.98 -14.84 -23.20
C GLY A 67 -55.28 -15.91 -24.03
N THR A 68 -55.69 -16.10 -25.28
CA THR A 68 -55.08 -17.10 -26.17
C THR A 68 -53.60 -16.82 -26.43
N LEU A 69 -53.22 -15.55 -26.66
CA LEU A 69 -51.83 -15.18 -26.87
C LEU A 69 -50.98 -15.44 -25.63
N LEU A 70 -51.49 -15.10 -24.43
CA LEU A 70 -50.79 -15.34 -23.16
C LEU A 70 -50.62 -16.83 -22.87
N ASP A 71 -51.67 -17.63 -23.09
CA ASP A 71 -51.60 -19.09 -22.92
C ASP A 71 -50.62 -19.72 -23.93
N THR A 72 -50.57 -19.19 -25.16
CA THR A 72 -49.64 -19.64 -26.20
C THR A 72 -48.19 -19.30 -25.82
N LEU A 73 -47.93 -18.09 -25.32
CA LEU A 73 -46.63 -17.66 -24.80
C LEU A 73 -46.18 -18.56 -23.64
N ALA A 74 -47.05 -18.78 -22.66
CA ALA A 74 -46.73 -19.62 -21.50
C ALA A 74 -46.39 -21.07 -21.91
N LEU A 75 -47.15 -21.64 -22.85
CA LEU A 75 -46.87 -22.99 -23.36
C LEU A 75 -45.58 -23.05 -24.17
N SER A 76 -45.31 -22.05 -25.00
CA SER A 76 -44.10 -21.94 -25.80
C SER A 76 -42.86 -21.84 -24.91
N GLU A 77 -42.89 -20.98 -23.88
CA GLU A 77 -41.82 -20.84 -22.90
C GLU A 77 -41.59 -22.13 -22.11
N ALA A 78 -42.66 -22.82 -21.67
CA ALA A 78 -42.54 -24.10 -20.98
C ALA A 78 -41.90 -25.20 -21.86
N ILE A 79 -42.22 -25.24 -23.16
CA ILE A 79 -41.60 -26.17 -24.10
C ILE A 79 -40.12 -25.83 -24.28
N LEU A 80 -39.77 -24.56 -24.49
CA LEU A 80 -38.38 -24.13 -24.66
C LEU A 80 -37.54 -24.39 -23.40
N CYS A 81 -38.08 -24.11 -22.22
CA CYS A 81 -37.41 -24.36 -20.94
C CYS A 81 -37.12 -25.86 -20.73
N THR A 82 -38.02 -26.74 -21.14
CA THR A 82 -37.87 -28.20 -20.95
C THR A 82 -37.09 -28.91 -22.07
N GLN A 83 -37.02 -28.32 -23.26
CA GLN A 83 -36.28 -28.87 -24.41
C GLN A 83 -34.91 -28.22 -24.62
N ALA A 84 -34.59 -27.16 -23.88
CA ALA A 84 -33.25 -26.57 -23.89
C ALA A 84 -32.20 -27.64 -23.56
N GLY A 85 -31.23 -27.81 -24.45
CA GLY A 85 -30.10 -28.69 -24.19
C GLY A 85 -29.36 -28.21 -22.94
N CYS A 86 -29.31 -29.06 -21.91
CA CYS A 86 -28.53 -28.80 -20.71
C CYS A 86 -27.22 -29.59 -20.80
N GLY A 87 -26.09 -28.88 -20.77
CA GLY A 87 -24.76 -29.49 -20.75
C GLY A 87 -23.80 -28.92 -21.79
N VAL A 88 -22.51 -29.05 -21.49
CA VAL A 88 -21.42 -28.72 -22.41
C VAL A 88 -20.80 -30.03 -22.91
N PRO A 89 -20.39 -30.16 -24.18
CA PRO A 89 -19.67 -31.34 -24.66
C PRO A 89 -18.41 -31.60 -23.81
N GLY A 90 -18.27 -32.81 -23.27
CA GLY A 90 -17.10 -33.19 -22.49
C GLY A 90 -17.33 -34.40 -21.59
N THR A 91 -16.24 -34.94 -21.03
CA THR A 91 -16.28 -36.00 -20.03
C THR A 91 -16.60 -35.40 -18.66
N LEU A 92 -17.51 -36.02 -17.91
CA LEU A 92 -17.77 -35.64 -16.52
C LEU A 92 -16.50 -35.82 -15.69
N VAL A 93 -16.03 -34.75 -15.06
CA VAL A 93 -14.93 -34.76 -14.11
C VAL A 93 -15.47 -34.46 -12.71
N PRO A 94 -14.97 -35.12 -11.65
CA PRO A 94 -15.27 -34.75 -10.28
C PRO A 94 -14.93 -33.27 -10.04
N LEU A 95 -15.83 -32.54 -9.38
CA LEU A 95 -15.56 -31.18 -8.94
C LEU A 95 -14.55 -31.24 -7.79
N GLU A 96 -13.47 -30.47 -7.91
CA GLU A 96 -12.62 -30.18 -6.76
C GLU A 96 -13.42 -29.37 -5.73
N LEU A 97 -13.68 -29.97 -4.57
CA LEU A 97 -14.43 -29.34 -3.50
C LEU A 97 -13.52 -28.34 -2.77
N ALA A 98 -13.73 -27.04 -3.04
CA ALA A 98 -13.17 -25.98 -2.21
C ALA A 98 -14.09 -25.74 -1.01
N VAL A 99 -13.62 -26.02 0.21
CA VAL A 99 -14.34 -25.68 1.44
C VAL A 99 -14.12 -24.19 1.73
N ARG A 100 -15.21 -23.40 1.73
CA ARG A 100 -15.18 -21.98 2.09
C ARG A 100 -16.24 -21.66 3.14
N PRO A 101 -16.01 -20.65 3.98
CA PRO A 101 -17.08 -20.08 4.80
C PRO A 101 -18.24 -19.68 3.90
N PHE A 102 -19.46 -20.09 4.26
CA PHE A 102 -20.65 -19.67 3.52
C PHE A 102 -20.85 -18.17 3.71
N SER A 103 -20.95 -17.43 2.59
CA SER A 103 -21.37 -16.03 2.58
C SER A 103 -22.61 -15.88 1.70
N PRO A 104 -23.63 -15.11 2.13
CA PRO A 104 -24.80 -14.85 1.31
C PRO A 104 -24.42 -14.21 -0.02
N CYS A 105 -24.96 -14.73 -1.13
CA CYS A 105 -24.75 -14.13 -2.43
C CYS A 105 -25.37 -12.74 -2.48
N GLN A 106 -24.58 -11.74 -2.86
CA GLN A 106 -25.04 -10.38 -3.00
C GLN A 106 -25.89 -10.24 -4.29
N PRO A 107 -26.83 -9.28 -4.35
CA PRO A 107 -27.60 -9.03 -5.56
C PRO A 107 -26.68 -8.79 -6.77
N PHE A 108 -26.97 -9.41 -7.92
CA PHE A 108 -26.09 -9.27 -9.09
C PHE A 108 -25.86 -7.81 -9.50
N ARG A 109 -26.88 -6.95 -9.36
CA ARG A 109 -26.77 -5.51 -9.60
C ARG A 109 -25.69 -4.82 -8.75
N ALA A 110 -25.42 -5.33 -7.54
CA ALA A 110 -24.43 -4.77 -6.62
C ALA A 110 -23.02 -5.26 -6.96
N VAL A 111 -22.86 -6.53 -7.34
CA VAL A 111 -21.54 -7.09 -7.67
C VAL A 111 -21.12 -6.87 -9.13
N LYS A 112 -22.07 -6.64 -10.05
CA LYS A 112 -21.80 -6.50 -11.49
C LYS A 112 -20.75 -5.42 -11.79
N PRO A 113 -20.83 -4.19 -11.26
CA PRO A 113 -19.82 -3.17 -11.52
C PRO A 113 -18.43 -3.59 -11.08
N LEU A 114 -18.34 -4.31 -9.96
CA LEU A 114 -17.08 -4.80 -9.41
C LEU A 114 -16.50 -5.93 -10.25
N LEU A 115 -17.33 -6.87 -10.71
CA LEU A 115 -16.91 -7.92 -11.64
C LEU A 115 -16.40 -7.32 -12.96
N GLU A 116 -17.13 -6.36 -13.54
CA GLU A 116 -16.71 -5.65 -14.74
C GLU A 116 -15.38 -4.90 -14.53
N ALA A 117 -15.17 -4.30 -13.36
CA ALA A 117 -13.91 -3.64 -13.03
C ALA A 117 -12.74 -4.64 -12.86
N LEU A 118 -12.97 -5.79 -12.21
CA LEU A 118 -11.94 -6.80 -11.94
C LEU A 118 -11.56 -7.61 -13.18
N THR A 119 -12.51 -7.93 -14.05
CA THR A 119 -12.28 -8.79 -15.22
C THR A 119 -12.20 -8.02 -16.54
N GLY A 120 -12.65 -6.77 -16.56
CA GLY A 120 -12.73 -5.96 -17.76
C GLY A 120 -11.41 -5.30 -18.16
N THR A 121 -11.49 -4.43 -19.16
CA THR A 121 -10.39 -3.59 -19.62
C THR A 121 -10.88 -2.16 -19.78
N GLY A 122 -10.04 -1.17 -19.48
CA GLY A 122 -10.42 0.25 -19.53
C GLY A 122 -9.93 1.06 -18.33
N GLY A 123 -10.02 2.39 -18.46
CA GLY A 123 -9.71 3.33 -17.38
C GLY A 123 -10.81 3.41 -16.32
N GLY A 124 -10.50 3.98 -15.15
CA GLY A 124 -11.47 4.17 -14.05
C GLY A 124 -11.74 2.92 -13.19
N ARG A 125 -11.29 1.73 -13.60
CA ARG A 125 -11.52 0.46 -12.87
C ARG A 125 -10.97 0.49 -11.45
N TYR A 126 -9.79 1.06 -11.24
CA TYR A 126 -9.18 1.16 -9.91
C TYR A 126 -10.07 1.94 -8.93
N ALA A 127 -10.67 3.06 -9.37
CA ALA A 127 -11.55 3.86 -8.52
C ALA A 127 -12.76 3.05 -8.06
N VAL A 128 -13.40 2.30 -8.97
CA VAL A 128 -14.54 1.44 -8.66
C VAL A 128 -14.19 0.38 -7.60
N ILE A 129 -13.03 -0.28 -7.76
CA ILE A 129 -12.59 -1.33 -6.83
C ILE A 129 -12.22 -0.72 -5.46
N SER A 130 -11.47 0.39 -5.46
CA SER A 130 -11.02 1.06 -4.25
C SER A 130 -12.19 1.65 -3.46
N GLU A 131 -13.17 2.26 -4.14
CA GLU A 131 -14.37 2.79 -3.52
C GLU A 131 -15.21 1.67 -2.89
N ALA A 132 -15.36 0.54 -3.58
CA ALA A 132 -16.08 -0.62 -3.04
C ALA A 132 -15.38 -1.19 -1.79
N LEU A 133 -14.04 -1.27 -1.77
CA LEU A 133 -13.30 -1.70 -0.57
C LEU A 133 -13.52 -0.78 0.64
N GLN A 134 -13.66 0.53 0.40
CA GLN A 134 -13.82 1.53 1.44
C GLN A 134 -15.26 1.62 1.95
N ASN A 135 -16.23 1.58 1.04
CA ASN A 135 -17.63 1.92 1.33
C ASN A 135 -18.53 0.68 1.45
N THR A 136 -18.18 -0.43 0.79
CA THR A 136 -18.99 -1.66 0.74
C THR A 136 -18.13 -2.94 0.76
N PRO A 137 -17.26 -3.12 1.78
CA PRO A 137 -16.33 -4.24 1.84
C PRO A 137 -17.01 -5.62 1.84
N GLU A 138 -18.26 -5.72 2.30
CA GLU A 138 -19.07 -6.94 2.29
C GLU A 138 -19.33 -7.51 0.89
N LEU A 139 -19.15 -6.72 -0.18
CA LEU A 139 -19.24 -7.21 -1.55
C LEU A 139 -18.09 -8.17 -1.90
N PHE A 140 -16.95 -8.07 -1.21
CA PHE A 140 -15.78 -8.94 -1.43
C PHE A 140 -15.92 -10.30 -0.76
N ASP A 141 -16.94 -10.49 0.08
CA ASP A 141 -17.30 -11.80 0.62
C ASP A 141 -18.08 -12.65 -0.41
N ASP A 142 -18.58 -12.04 -1.50
CA ASP A 142 -19.26 -12.75 -2.58
C ASP A 142 -18.28 -13.62 -3.37
N TYR A 143 -18.58 -14.92 -3.48
CA TYR A 143 -17.71 -15.90 -4.14
C TYR A 143 -17.33 -15.54 -5.58
N ARG A 144 -18.18 -14.80 -6.32
CA ARG A 144 -17.89 -14.37 -7.69
C ARG A 144 -16.81 -13.29 -7.70
N VAL A 145 -16.89 -12.36 -6.76
CA VAL A 145 -15.89 -11.31 -6.58
C VAL A 145 -14.57 -11.93 -6.13
N GLN A 146 -14.61 -12.84 -5.16
CA GLN A 146 -13.43 -13.60 -4.72
C GLN A 146 -12.76 -14.35 -5.86
N ALA A 147 -13.55 -15.00 -6.73
CA ALA A 147 -13.04 -15.69 -7.90
C ALA A 147 -12.40 -14.72 -8.90
N ALA A 148 -12.95 -13.51 -9.07
CA ALA A 148 -12.40 -12.47 -9.94
C ALA A 148 -11.14 -11.79 -9.39
N MET A 149 -10.89 -11.83 -8.08
CA MET A 149 -9.66 -11.28 -7.46
C MET A 149 -8.41 -12.07 -7.88
N VAL A 150 -8.51 -13.38 -8.08
CA VAL A 150 -7.37 -14.23 -8.44
C VAL A 150 -6.79 -13.92 -9.84
N PRO A 151 -7.58 -13.78 -10.92
CA PRO A 151 -7.06 -13.32 -12.20
C PRO A 151 -6.61 -11.84 -12.15
N ALA A 152 -7.15 -11.00 -11.26
CA ALA A 152 -6.71 -9.62 -11.09
C ALA A 152 -5.25 -9.48 -10.61
N LEU A 153 -4.66 -10.53 -10.02
CA LEU A 153 -3.21 -10.60 -9.76
C LEU A 153 -2.36 -10.49 -11.04
N SER A 154 -2.93 -10.82 -12.19
CA SER A 154 -2.30 -10.70 -13.51
C SER A 154 -2.73 -9.46 -14.29
N ASP A 155 -3.41 -8.49 -13.65
CA ASP A 155 -3.87 -7.27 -14.32
C ASP A 155 -2.69 -6.44 -14.84
N ARG A 156 -2.94 -5.68 -15.91
CA ARG A 156 -1.97 -4.79 -16.55
C ARG A 156 -1.70 -3.52 -15.74
N TYR A 157 -2.67 -3.07 -14.93
CA TYR A 157 -2.47 -1.97 -14.00
C TYR A 157 -1.90 -2.51 -12.69
N ASN A 158 -0.69 -2.08 -12.35
CA ASN A 158 0.02 -2.55 -11.17
C ASN A 158 -0.71 -2.24 -9.86
N GLU A 159 -1.49 -1.16 -9.83
CA GLU A 159 -2.29 -0.74 -8.69
C GLU A 159 -3.43 -1.73 -8.40
N ILE A 160 -4.09 -2.24 -9.46
CA ILE A 160 -5.13 -3.27 -9.32
C ILE A 160 -4.50 -4.60 -8.90
N ALA A 161 -3.39 -4.99 -9.53
CA ALA A 161 -2.69 -6.22 -9.16
C ALA A 161 -2.14 -6.19 -7.73
N ALA A 162 -1.64 -5.04 -7.26
CA ALA A 162 -1.18 -4.84 -5.89
C ALA A 162 -2.34 -4.86 -4.88
N LEU A 163 -3.46 -4.23 -5.20
CA LEU A 163 -4.68 -4.28 -4.40
C LEU A 163 -5.19 -5.72 -4.27
N ALA A 164 -5.18 -6.49 -5.37
CA ALA A 164 -5.57 -7.89 -5.35
C ALA A 164 -4.63 -8.75 -4.50
N GLU A 165 -3.31 -8.52 -4.61
CA GLU A 165 -2.29 -9.20 -3.81
C GLU A 165 -2.47 -8.92 -2.31
N ASP A 166 -2.68 -7.65 -1.93
CA ASP A 166 -2.91 -7.26 -0.53
C ASP A 166 -4.19 -7.91 0.03
N TRP A 167 -5.32 -7.79 -0.69
CA TRP A 167 -6.58 -8.37 -0.24
C TRP A 167 -6.51 -9.90 -0.11
N LEU A 168 -5.92 -10.59 -1.10
CA LEU A 168 -5.81 -12.05 -1.10
C LEU A 168 -4.83 -12.57 -0.03
N SER A 169 -3.78 -11.84 0.30
CA SER A 169 -2.79 -12.23 1.32
C SER A 169 -3.37 -12.32 2.73
N HIS A 170 -4.54 -11.72 2.96
CA HIS A 170 -5.26 -11.75 4.24
C HIS A 170 -6.35 -12.83 4.31
N GLN A 171 -6.49 -13.66 3.28
CA GLN A 171 -7.48 -14.72 3.22
C GLN A 171 -6.96 -16.01 3.87
N GLY A 172 -7.88 -16.96 4.10
CA GLY A 172 -7.53 -18.27 4.66
C GLY A 172 -7.06 -19.30 3.62
N GLU A 173 -6.57 -20.43 4.12
CA GLU A 173 -6.07 -21.58 3.32
C GLU A 173 -7.09 -22.13 2.31
N SER A 174 -8.38 -21.84 2.48
CA SER A 174 -9.44 -22.19 1.52
C SER A 174 -9.23 -21.58 0.12
N PHE A 175 -8.38 -20.56 -0.02
CA PHE A 175 -8.03 -19.97 -1.31
C PHE A 175 -6.89 -20.69 -2.04
N LEU A 176 -6.13 -21.56 -1.37
CA LEU A 176 -4.96 -22.22 -1.96
C LEU A 176 -5.29 -23.00 -3.24
N PRO A 177 -6.38 -23.79 -3.33
CA PRO A 177 -6.74 -24.47 -4.58
C PRO A 177 -6.96 -23.47 -5.72
N LEU A 178 -7.66 -22.36 -5.47
CA LEU A 178 -7.96 -21.34 -6.48
C LEU A 178 -6.70 -20.59 -6.93
N LEU A 179 -5.74 -20.35 -6.02
CA LEU A 179 -4.47 -19.70 -6.34
C LEU A 179 -3.54 -20.60 -7.17
N LYS A 180 -3.56 -21.91 -6.90
CA LYS A 180 -2.81 -22.92 -7.66
C LYS A 180 -3.46 -23.27 -8.99
N GLN A 181 -4.79 -23.14 -9.08
CA GLN A 181 -5.53 -23.39 -10.32
C GLN A 181 -5.08 -22.42 -11.42
N GLY A 182 -4.61 -22.98 -12.54
CA GLY A 182 -4.12 -22.17 -13.66
C GLY A 182 -2.83 -21.40 -13.36
N PHE A 183 -2.06 -21.81 -12.35
CA PHE A 183 -0.84 -21.09 -11.94
C PHE A 183 0.20 -21.01 -13.06
N ALA A 184 0.40 -22.09 -13.83
CA ALA A 184 1.40 -22.13 -14.89
C ALA A 184 1.05 -21.23 -16.09
N GLU A 185 -0.25 -21.00 -16.32
CA GLU A 185 -0.84 -20.27 -17.43
C GLU A 185 -0.94 -18.74 -17.18
N CYS A 186 -0.59 -18.28 -15.97
CA CYS A 186 -0.61 -16.87 -15.61
C CYS A 186 0.57 -16.08 -16.22
N SER A 187 0.44 -14.75 -16.25
CA SER A 187 1.55 -13.87 -16.63
C SER A 187 2.74 -14.03 -15.68
N ASP A 188 3.96 -13.69 -16.11
CA ASP A 188 5.16 -13.78 -15.27
C ASP A 188 5.00 -13.05 -13.93
N GLY A 189 4.47 -11.82 -13.96
CA GLY A 189 4.17 -11.04 -12.76
C GLY A 189 3.04 -11.67 -11.93
N GLY A 190 2.00 -12.19 -12.59
CA GLY A 190 0.89 -12.88 -11.91
C GLY A 190 1.32 -14.12 -11.15
N ARG A 191 2.27 -14.91 -11.71
CA ARG A 191 2.85 -16.08 -11.04
C ARG A 191 3.59 -15.71 -9.77
N VAL A 192 4.41 -14.66 -9.81
CA VAL A 192 5.13 -14.15 -8.64
C VAL A 192 4.14 -13.66 -7.57
N ARG A 193 3.14 -12.87 -7.94
CA ARG A 193 2.14 -12.37 -6.97
C ARG A 193 1.30 -13.51 -6.37
N ARG A 194 0.89 -14.50 -7.17
CA ARG A 194 0.21 -15.70 -6.65
C ARG A 194 1.07 -16.47 -5.67
N LEU A 195 2.36 -16.65 -5.95
CA LEU A 195 3.28 -17.30 -5.04
C LEU A 195 3.39 -16.53 -3.72
N ARG A 196 3.54 -15.20 -3.76
CA ARG A 196 3.54 -14.35 -2.55
C ARG A 196 2.26 -14.46 -1.72
N VAL A 197 1.10 -14.51 -2.38
CA VAL A 197 -0.17 -14.74 -1.69
C VAL A 197 -0.18 -16.12 -1.03
N ILE A 198 0.28 -17.18 -1.72
CA ILE A 198 0.38 -18.53 -1.15
C ILE A 198 1.33 -18.55 0.07
N GLU A 199 2.47 -17.87 -0.02
CA GLU A 199 3.41 -17.69 1.09
C GLU A 199 2.78 -16.98 2.29
N ALA A 200 2.01 -15.92 2.05
CA ALA A 200 1.33 -15.17 3.10
C ALA A 200 0.24 -16.01 3.81
N ILE A 201 -0.47 -16.86 3.05
CA ILE A 201 -1.57 -17.68 3.56
C ILE A 201 -1.05 -18.91 4.33
N SER A 202 -0.05 -19.61 3.79
CA SER A 202 0.26 -20.99 4.21
C SER A 202 1.67 -21.20 4.77
N GLY A 203 2.61 -20.27 4.52
CA GLY A 203 3.99 -20.36 4.99
C GLY A 203 4.62 -21.74 4.76
N GLU A 204 5.12 -22.38 5.82
CA GLU A 204 5.83 -23.66 5.75
C GLU A 204 4.99 -24.84 5.21
N LYS A 205 3.65 -24.78 5.29
CA LYS A 205 2.78 -25.90 4.91
C LYS A 205 2.82 -26.21 3.41
N GLU A 206 3.26 -25.26 2.60
CA GLU A 206 3.37 -25.36 1.15
C GLU A 206 4.82 -25.55 0.68
N ASN A 207 5.71 -26.01 1.57
CA ASN A 207 7.12 -26.22 1.25
C ASN A 207 7.34 -27.13 0.03
N ASP A 208 6.59 -28.22 -0.08
CA ASP A 208 6.70 -29.14 -1.22
C ASP A 208 6.33 -28.46 -2.54
N PHE A 209 5.34 -27.56 -2.52
CA PHE A 209 4.99 -26.75 -3.69
C PHE A 209 6.14 -25.80 -4.05
N TYR A 210 6.75 -25.11 -3.09
CA TYR A 210 7.89 -24.22 -3.34
C TYR A 210 9.09 -24.95 -3.94
N ILE A 211 9.41 -26.13 -3.41
CA ILE A 211 10.48 -26.99 -3.95
C ILE A 211 10.16 -27.40 -5.39
N SER A 212 8.92 -27.81 -5.67
CA SER A 212 8.50 -28.24 -7.03
C SER A 212 8.65 -27.13 -8.08
N LEU A 213 8.58 -25.85 -7.69
CA LEU A 213 8.79 -24.74 -8.61
C LEU A 213 10.25 -24.65 -9.08
N LEU A 214 11.23 -25.12 -8.28
CA LEU A 214 12.65 -25.04 -8.63
C LEU A 214 13.02 -25.88 -9.87
N ASP A 215 12.20 -26.83 -10.27
CA ASP A 215 12.47 -27.66 -11.45
C ASP A 215 12.28 -26.90 -12.77
N TRP A 216 11.38 -25.91 -12.80
CA TRP A 216 10.97 -25.25 -14.04
C TRP A 216 10.88 -23.73 -13.96
N ALA A 217 10.81 -23.15 -12.76
CA ALA A 217 10.75 -21.71 -12.57
C ALA A 217 12.03 -21.02 -13.08
N LYS A 218 11.83 -19.84 -13.66
CA LYS A 218 12.89 -19.00 -14.23
C LYS A 218 12.72 -17.56 -13.73
N LYS A 219 13.81 -16.79 -13.77
CA LYS A 219 13.84 -15.35 -13.43
C LYS A 219 13.18 -15.07 -12.07
N ASP A 220 12.28 -14.10 -12.02
CA ASP A 220 11.61 -13.61 -10.81
C ASP A 220 10.86 -14.71 -10.06
N LEU A 221 10.22 -15.64 -10.77
CA LEU A 221 9.52 -16.75 -10.13
C LEU A 221 10.48 -17.73 -9.44
N ARG A 222 11.66 -17.97 -10.05
CA ARG A 222 12.68 -18.85 -9.44
C ARG A 222 13.22 -18.23 -8.17
N GLU A 223 13.52 -16.93 -8.22
CA GLU A 223 13.98 -16.18 -7.06
C GLU A 223 12.96 -16.17 -5.92
N GLU A 224 11.68 -15.93 -6.23
CA GLU A 224 10.62 -15.97 -5.23
C GLU A 224 10.44 -17.39 -4.65
N ALA A 225 10.54 -18.44 -5.48
CA ALA A 225 10.52 -19.83 -5.00
C ALA A 225 11.69 -20.15 -4.06
N VAL A 226 12.90 -19.66 -4.37
CA VAL A 226 14.05 -19.77 -3.46
C VAL A 226 13.80 -18.99 -2.17
N SER A 227 13.24 -17.78 -2.27
CA SER A 227 12.83 -16.98 -1.10
C SER A 227 11.86 -17.73 -0.19
N ALA A 228 10.88 -18.43 -0.75
CA ALA A 228 9.87 -19.20 -0.02
C ALA A 228 10.46 -20.34 0.82
N LEU A 229 11.65 -20.86 0.48
CA LEU A 229 12.32 -21.89 1.27
C LEU A 229 12.66 -21.45 2.71
N ARG A 230 12.62 -20.14 3.01
CA ARG A 230 12.85 -19.57 4.34
C ARG A 230 11.91 -20.08 5.42
N PHE A 231 10.74 -20.58 5.05
CA PHE A 231 9.73 -21.01 6.01
C PHE A 231 10.08 -22.32 6.71
N ASP A 232 10.93 -23.17 6.12
CA ASP A 232 11.29 -24.47 6.68
C ASP A 232 12.81 -24.61 6.83
N LYS A 233 13.28 -24.69 8.08
CA LYS A 233 14.70 -24.82 8.41
C LYS A 233 15.35 -26.08 7.81
N ARG A 234 14.58 -27.11 7.48
CA ARG A 234 15.08 -28.34 6.83
C ARG A 234 15.65 -28.08 5.43
N ASN A 235 15.32 -26.95 4.81
CA ASN A 235 15.83 -26.57 3.50
C ASN A 235 17.28 -26.08 3.49
N SER A 236 17.98 -25.95 4.63
CA SER A 236 19.35 -25.41 4.65
C SER A 236 20.31 -26.21 3.77
N GLY A 237 20.18 -27.54 3.75
CA GLY A 237 20.97 -28.39 2.85
C GLY A 237 20.69 -28.13 1.37
N LEU A 238 19.40 -28.02 1.01
CA LEU A 238 18.97 -27.69 -0.36
C LEU A 238 19.50 -26.31 -0.80
N LEU A 239 19.43 -25.31 0.09
CA LEU A 239 19.95 -23.97 -0.18
C LEU A 239 21.47 -23.98 -0.40
N LEU A 240 22.23 -24.72 0.41
CA LEU A 240 23.66 -24.91 0.20
C LEU A 240 23.99 -25.53 -1.17
N ASP A 241 23.16 -26.45 -1.65
CA ASP A 241 23.32 -27.03 -2.98
C ASP A 241 22.95 -26.02 -4.08
N LEU A 242 21.88 -25.25 -3.91
CA LEU A 242 21.52 -24.17 -4.82
C LEU A 242 22.63 -23.12 -4.93
N LEU A 243 23.34 -22.79 -3.85
CA LEU A 243 24.47 -21.85 -3.90
C LEU A 243 25.60 -22.28 -4.85
N LYS A 244 25.71 -23.57 -5.16
CA LYS A 244 26.72 -24.10 -6.11
C LYS A 244 26.28 -23.96 -7.56
N THR A 245 24.97 -23.93 -7.82
CA THR A 245 24.39 -24.00 -9.17
C THR A 245 23.78 -22.69 -9.64
N GLU A 246 23.21 -21.91 -8.72
CA GLU A 246 22.51 -20.66 -9.00
C GLU A 246 23.45 -19.52 -9.40
N LYS A 247 22.91 -18.55 -10.15
CA LYS A 247 23.62 -17.34 -10.58
C LYS A 247 22.70 -16.13 -10.49
N GLY A 248 23.29 -14.94 -10.48
CA GLY A 248 22.54 -13.69 -10.50
C GLY A 248 21.60 -13.57 -9.29
N SER A 249 20.37 -13.12 -9.49
CA SER A 249 19.46 -12.80 -8.39
C SER A 249 18.98 -14.00 -7.58
N SER A 250 18.86 -15.18 -8.19
CA SER A 250 18.53 -16.43 -7.48
C SER A 250 19.65 -16.88 -6.53
N LEU A 251 20.91 -16.62 -6.88
CA LEU A 251 22.05 -16.87 -5.98
C LEU A 251 22.01 -15.94 -4.77
N GLU A 252 21.76 -14.65 -4.99
CA GLU A 252 21.67 -13.67 -3.90
C GLU A 252 20.49 -13.99 -2.97
N ALA A 253 19.34 -14.40 -3.52
CA ALA A 253 18.19 -14.86 -2.74
C ALA A 253 18.54 -16.11 -1.91
N ALA A 254 19.20 -17.11 -2.49
CA ALA A 254 19.61 -18.31 -1.77
C ALA A 254 20.56 -17.99 -0.60
N ARG A 255 21.50 -17.06 -0.80
CA ARG A 255 22.41 -16.58 0.26
C ARG A 255 21.64 -15.91 1.38
N GLN A 256 20.77 -14.96 1.04
CA GLN A 256 19.98 -14.23 2.03
C GLN A 256 19.07 -15.16 2.82
N VAL A 257 18.36 -16.07 2.15
CA VAL A 257 17.48 -17.05 2.82
C VAL A 257 18.29 -17.93 3.74
N LEU A 258 19.40 -18.51 3.28
CA LEU A 258 20.24 -19.38 4.11
C LEU A 258 20.67 -18.66 5.39
N VAL A 259 21.10 -17.41 5.30
CA VAL A 259 21.53 -16.62 6.47
C VAL A 259 20.36 -16.30 7.41
N LEU A 260 19.17 -16.04 6.87
CA LEU A 260 17.97 -15.81 7.68
C LEU A 260 17.51 -17.05 8.47
N MET A 261 17.89 -18.25 8.02
CA MET A 261 17.52 -19.50 8.72
C MET A 261 18.21 -19.66 10.06
N ASP A 262 19.34 -18.98 10.27
CA ASP A 262 20.08 -18.98 11.53
C ASP A 262 20.37 -20.43 12.00
N THR A 263 20.97 -21.22 11.11
CA THR A 263 21.39 -22.61 11.33
C THR A 263 22.92 -22.72 11.39
N ALA A 264 23.44 -23.82 11.95
CA ALA A 264 24.89 -24.04 12.04
C ALA A 264 25.55 -24.05 10.65
N GLU A 265 24.85 -24.60 9.66
CA GLU A 265 25.24 -24.60 8.25
C GLU A 265 25.36 -23.18 7.68
N SER A 266 24.41 -22.30 8.03
CA SER A 266 24.42 -20.90 7.59
C SER A 266 25.58 -20.11 8.21
N GLU A 267 25.90 -20.39 9.49
CA GLU A 267 27.02 -19.78 10.19
C GLU A 267 28.35 -20.19 9.55
N GLN A 268 28.56 -21.50 9.36
CA GLN A 268 29.75 -22.04 8.72
C GLN A 268 29.93 -21.53 7.27
N TYR A 269 28.83 -21.38 6.53
CA TYR A 269 28.85 -20.78 5.21
C TYR A 269 29.35 -19.33 5.25
N LEU A 270 28.82 -18.52 6.18
CA LEU A 270 29.23 -17.13 6.35
C LEU A 270 30.67 -16.99 6.84
N GLU A 271 31.14 -17.87 7.73
CA GLU A 271 32.54 -17.90 8.15
C GLU A 271 33.46 -18.10 6.94
N THR A 272 33.17 -19.12 6.14
CA THR A 272 33.94 -19.43 4.93
C THR A 272 33.93 -18.25 3.95
N LEU A 273 32.76 -17.63 3.77
CA LEU A 273 32.61 -16.48 2.88
C LEU A 273 33.33 -15.23 3.40
N LEU A 274 33.36 -15.05 4.72
CA LEU A 274 34.07 -13.95 5.39
C LEU A 274 35.58 -14.10 5.24
N ASP A 275 36.09 -15.33 5.24
CA ASP A 275 37.52 -15.62 5.00
C ASP A 275 37.91 -15.43 3.52
N SER A 276 37.08 -15.87 2.58
CA SER A 276 37.42 -15.80 1.15
C SER A 276 37.13 -14.44 0.52
N THR A 277 35.97 -13.86 0.83
CA THR A 277 35.43 -12.66 0.18
C THR A 277 34.68 -11.80 1.22
N PRO A 278 35.40 -11.11 2.12
CA PRO A 278 34.80 -10.41 3.26
C PRO A 278 33.70 -9.41 2.88
N TRP A 279 33.92 -8.62 1.82
CA TRP A 279 32.95 -7.61 1.37
C TRP A 279 31.67 -8.23 0.80
N GLU A 280 31.76 -9.45 0.26
CA GLU A 280 30.59 -10.20 -0.19
C GLU A 280 29.80 -10.72 1.01
N ALA A 281 30.49 -11.24 2.04
CA ALA A 281 29.85 -11.68 3.28
C ALA A 281 29.13 -10.53 4.00
N MET A 282 29.70 -9.33 4.01
CA MET A 282 29.12 -8.15 4.68
C MET A 282 27.71 -7.79 4.17
N LYS A 283 27.37 -8.11 2.91
CA LYS A 283 26.03 -7.90 2.35
C LYS A 283 24.94 -8.68 3.08
N TYR A 284 25.31 -9.75 3.79
CA TYR A 284 24.38 -10.68 4.42
C TYR A 284 24.49 -10.71 5.95
N LEU A 285 25.58 -10.20 6.53
CA LEU A 285 25.86 -10.31 7.97
C LEU A 285 24.83 -9.59 8.85
N ASN A 286 24.14 -8.58 8.34
CA ASN A 286 23.04 -7.88 9.04
C ASN A 286 21.80 -8.77 9.30
N PHE A 287 21.70 -9.92 8.62
CA PHE A 287 20.63 -10.90 8.80
C PHE A 287 20.98 -11.97 9.83
N SER A 288 22.27 -12.27 10.03
CA SER A 288 22.75 -13.22 11.04
C SER A 288 22.54 -12.71 12.47
N ARG A 289 22.33 -13.61 13.44
CA ARG A 289 22.26 -13.29 14.88
C ARG A 289 23.40 -13.90 15.69
N SER A 290 24.37 -14.53 15.03
CA SER A 290 25.49 -15.20 15.67
C SER A 290 26.43 -14.21 16.37
N ASP A 291 26.68 -14.44 17.66
CA ASP A 291 27.68 -13.71 18.44
C ASP A 291 29.11 -14.07 17.97
N HIS A 292 29.35 -15.29 17.48
CA HIS A 292 30.65 -15.69 16.92
C HIS A 292 31.00 -14.84 15.68
N LEU A 293 30.08 -14.77 14.72
CA LEU A 293 30.24 -13.93 13.52
C LEU A 293 30.31 -12.43 13.88
N SER A 294 29.61 -12.02 14.94
CA SER A 294 29.68 -10.64 15.45
C SER A 294 31.07 -10.28 15.95
N ALA A 295 31.72 -11.18 16.71
CA ALA A 295 33.09 -10.98 17.18
C ALA A 295 34.10 -10.93 16.02
N ARG A 296 33.96 -11.83 15.04
CA ARG A 296 34.78 -11.83 13.82
C ARG A 296 34.62 -10.51 13.03
N LEU A 297 33.38 -10.07 12.84
CA LEU A 297 33.09 -8.80 12.15
C LEU A 297 33.64 -7.59 12.91
N GLY A 298 33.49 -7.56 14.24
CA GLY A 298 34.02 -6.49 15.07
C GLY A 298 35.54 -6.39 14.99
N ALA A 299 36.27 -7.51 15.01
CA ALA A 299 37.72 -7.53 14.80
C ALA A 299 38.12 -6.95 13.43
N LEU A 300 37.45 -7.36 12.36
CA LEU A 300 37.69 -6.81 11.02
C LEU A 300 37.38 -5.31 10.94
N ALA A 301 36.32 -4.86 11.63
CA ALA A 301 35.96 -3.46 11.70
C ALA A 301 37.04 -2.62 12.39
N HIS A 302 37.64 -3.12 13.50
CA HIS A 302 38.77 -2.43 14.14
C HIS A 302 39.94 -2.25 13.17
N THR A 303 40.35 -3.30 12.46
CA THR A 303 41.42 -3.21 11.45
C THR A 303 41.06 -2.21 10.34
N PHE A 304 39.80 -2.23 9.88
CA PHE A 304 39.33 -1.28 8.87
C PHE A 304 39.43 0.18 9.35
N PHE A 305 39.02 0.46 10.60
CA PHE A 305 39.09 1.81 11.17
C PHE A 305 40.53 2.23 11.50
N ASP A 306 41.41 1.31 11.89
CA ASP A 306 42.85 1.58 12.05
C ASP A 306 43.47 2.04 10.73
N GLU A 307 43.19 1.34 9.63
CA GLU A 307 43.67 1.72 8.30
C GLU A 307 43.09 3.07 7.83
N LEU A 308 41.81 3.34 8.10
CA LEU A 308 41.19 4.64 7.81
C LEU A 308 41.82 5.77 8.62
N ASP A 309 42.08 5.53 9.90
CA ASP A 309 42.74 6.47 10.80
C ASP A 309 44.16 6.83 10.34
N LEU A 310 44.85 5.88 9.71
CA LEU A 310 46.17 6.06 9.09
C LEU A 310 46.11 6.71 7.69
N GLY A 311 44.92 7.04 7.18
CA GLY A 311 44.75 7.72 5.90
C GLY A 311 44.85 6.81 4.67
N SER A 312 44.55 5.51 4.82
CA SER A 312 44.56 4.55 3.70
C SER A 312 43.58 4.96 2.60
N LYS A 313 44.09 5.09 1.37
CA LYS A 313 43.29 5.43 0.17
C LYS A 313 42.56 4.23 -0.45
N ASN A 314 42.84 3.01 0.04
CA ASN A 314 42.27 1.77 -0.50
C ASN A 314 40.87 1.47 0.05
N LYS A 315 40.37 2.27 1.00
CA LYS A 315 39.01 2.14 1.52
C LYS A 315 38.08 3.10 0.79
N THR A 316 37.05 2.56 0.16
CA THR A 316 36.02 3.34 -0.52
C THR A 316 34.91 3.70 0.46
N LYS A 317 34.12 4.72 0.10
CA LYS A 317 32.88 5.05 0.83
C LYS A 317 31.94 3.84 0.87
N GLU A 318 31.87 3.05 -0.19
CA GLU A 318 31.05 1.84 -0.30
C GLU A 318 31.45 0.77 0.73
N HIS A 319 32.75 0.55 0.95
CA HIS A 319 33.21 -0.37 1.99
C HIS A 319 32.77 0.06 3.39
N LEU A 320 32.81 1.37 3.69
CA LEU A 320 32.32 1.89 4.95
C LEU A 320 30.79 1.67 5.09
N GLU A 321 30.01 1.91 4.04
CA GLU A 321 28.56 1.66 4.06
C GLU A 321 28.26 0.18 4.36
N LEU A 322 28.88 -0.74 3.62
CA LEU A 322 28.68 -2.19 3.80
C LEU A 322 29.05 -2.64 5.21
N LEU A 323 30.16 -2.13 5.76
CA LEU A 323 30.58 -2.46 7.12
C LEU A 323 29.58 -1.98 8.17
N LEU A 324 29.11 -0.73 8.06
CA LEU A 324 28.13 -0.19 9.01
C LEU A 324 26.78 -0.92 8.90
N GLU A 325 26.36 -1.30 7.70
CA GLU A 325 25.18 -2.14 7.50
C GLU A 325 25.36 -3.52 8.16
N ALA A 326 26.50 -4.19 7.95
CA ALA A 326 26.81 -5.47 8.55
C ALA A 326 26.85 -5.44 10.10
N LEU A 327 27.35 -4.35 10.68
CA LEU A 327 27.40 -4.13 12.13
C LEU A 327 26.02 -3.88 12.76
N THR A 328 25.00 -3.58 11.96
CA THR A 328 23.67 -3.21 12.47
C THR A 328 23.06 -4.36 13.28
N GLY A 329 22.79 -4.10 14.55
CA GLY A 329 22.17 -5.05 15.49
C GLY A 329 23.14 -5.99 16.20
N LYS A 330 24.45 -5.92 15.92
CA LYS A 330 25.47 -6.73 16.57
C LYS A 330 25.86 -6.14 17.92
N ALA A 331 26.05 -6.99 18.92
CA ALA A 331 26.23 -6.58 20.31
C ALA A 331 27.42 -7.24 21.02
N ASP A 332 28.28 -7.95 20.26
CA ASP A 332 29.52 -8.51 20.80
C ASP A 332 30.43 -7.40 21.39
N SER A 333 31.23 -7.77 22.39
CA SER A 333 32.19 -6.89 23.09
C SER A 333 33.11 -6.10 22.15
N SER A 334 33.58 -6.71 21.05
CA SER A 334 34.41 -6.03 20.06
C SER A 334 33.65 -4.94 19.30
N VAL A 335 32.35 -5.15 19.05
CA VAL A 335 31.46 -4.16 18.42
C VAL A 335 31.13 -3.04 19.41
N LEU A 336 30.88 -3.36 20.68
CA LEU A 336 30.69 -2.35 21.73
C LEU A 336 31.90 -1.43 21.86
N ALA A 337 33.11 -2.00 21.80
CA ALA A 337 34.34 -1.22 21.81
C ALA A 337 34.48 -0.27 20.61
N LEU A 338 33.83 -0.53 19.47
CA LEU A 338 33.80 0.42 18.35
C LEU A 338 32.94 1.65 18.66
N TYR A 339 31.83 1.49 19.39
CA TYR A 339 31.02 2.64 19.81
C TYR A 339 31.79 3.52 20.79
N GLU A 340 32.48 2.92 21.76
CA GLU A 340 33.38 3.64 22.68
C GLU A 340 34.51 4.36 21.93
N ARG A 341 35.15 3.67 20.98
CA ARG A 341 36.17 4.27 20.09
C ARG A 341 35.61 5.46 19.31
N ALA A 342 34.41 5.33 18.77
CA ALA A 342 33.74 6.42 18.05
C ALA A 342 33.43 7.60 18.98
N ALA A 343 33.03 7.34 20.21
CA ALA A 343 32.71 8.36 21.20
C ALA A 343 33.95 9.14 21.67
N ALA A 344 35.12 8.50 21.69
CA ALA A 344 36.39 9.12 22.04
C ALA A 344 37.08 9.86 20.86
N ALA A 345 36.60 9.68 19.62
CA ALA A 345 37.23 10.26 18.44
C ALA A 345 36.95 11.76 18.24
N ASP A 346 37.91 12.49 17.65
CA ASP A 346 37.68 13.87 17.18
C ASP A 346 36.96 13.87 15.83
N TRP A 347 35.64 14.05 15.85
CA TRP A 347 34.80 13.99 14.66
C TRP A 347 35.09 15.11 13.64
N ASN A 348 35.76 16.20 14.03
CA ASN A 348 36.16 17.22 13.07
C ASN A 348 37.27 16.72 12.14
N LYS A 349 38.13 15.82 12.64
CA LYS A 349 39.19 15.20 11.86
C LYS A 349 38.74 13.88 11.23
N LYS A 350 37.85 13.16 11.91
CA LYS A 350 37.42 11.81 11.56
C LYS A 350 35.90 11.75 11.48
N SER A 351 35.34 12.48 10.52
CA SER A 351 33.89 12.75 10.41
C SER A 351 33.03 11.50 10.25
N TYR A 352 33.58 10.39 9.77
CA TYR A 352 32.86 9.13 9.63
C TYR A 352 32.43 8.52 10.98
N TYR A 353 33.10 8.84 12.10
CA TYR A 353 32.65 8.40 13.43
C TYR A 353 31.33 9.06 13.87
N GLY A 354 30.99 10.22 13.29
CA GLY A 354 29.70 10.87 13.54
C GLY A 354 28.47 10.07 13.10
N ARG A 355 28.67 8.94 12.41
CA ARG A 355 27.61 8.01 11.97
C ARG A 355 27.24 6.96 13.01
N PHE A 356 28.10 6.75 14.01
CA PHE A 356 27.90 5.70 15.02
C PHE A 356 26.67 5.90 15.93
N PRO A 357 26.24 7.12 16.31
CA PRO A 357 25.01 7.28 17.07
C PRO A 357 23.76 6.80 16.31
N GLU A 358 23.69 7.05 15.01
CA GLU A 358 22.61 6.56 14.15
C GLU A 358 22.69 5.04 14.00
N LEU A 359 23.91 4.49 13.78
CA LEU A 359 24.13 3.05 13.75
C LEU A 359 23.69 2.37 15.05
N LEU A 360 23.99 2.95 16.22
CA LEU A 360 23.60 2.41 17.50
C LEU A 360 22.08 2.43 17.68
N SER A 361 21.42 3.54 17.29
CA SER A 361 19.96 3.65 17.28
C SER A 361 19.31 2.55 16.43
N ARG A 362 19.80 2.37 15.20
CA ARG A 362 19.35 1.30 14.28
C ARG A 362 19.64 -0.09 14.84
N SER A 363 20.78 -0.27 15.52
CA SER A 363 21.18 -1.56 16.10
C SER A 363 20.29 -1.97 17.26
N ILE A 364 19.98 -1.04 18.17
CA ILE A 364 19.03 -1.26 19.27
C ILE A 364 17.66 -1.59 18.71
N ALA A 365 17.19 -0.79 17.74
CA ALA A 365 15.93 -1.07 17.08
C ALA A 365 15.99 -2.43 16.33
N ARG A 366 17.14 -2.89 15.84
CA ARG A 366 17.25 -4.15 15.08
C ARG A 366 17.26 -5.40 15.95
N SER A 367 17.90 -5.39 17.12
CA SER A 367 18.06 -6.59 17.96
C SER A 367 17.37 -6.50 19.32
N LEU A 368 17.15 -5.30 19.86
CA LEU A 368 16.77 -5.06 21.26
C LEU A 368 17.73 -5.73 22.27
N ASP A 369 19.00 -5.89 21.90
CA ASP A 369 20.01 -6.47 22.77
C ASP A 369 20.32 -5.55 23.95
N GLU A 370 20.26 -6.10 25.17
CA GLU A 370 20.46 -5.35 26.42
C GLU A 370 21.85 -4.73 26.52
N ARG A 371 22.87 -5.34 25.90
CA ARG A 371 24.23 -4.80 25.87
C ARG A 371 24.30 -3.49 25.07
N LEU A 372 23.59 -3.42 23.94
CA LEU A 372 23.49 -2.19 23.12
C LEU A 372 22.69 -1.10 23.82
N ILE A 373 21.60 -1.48 24.49
CA ILE A 373 20.78 -0.55 25.30
C ILE A 373 21.63 0.06 26.42
N THR A 374 22.38 -0.77 27.14
CA THR A 374 23.28 -0.32 28.21
C THR A 374 24.36 0.60 27.65
N CYS A 375 25.03 0.20 26.57
CA CYS A 375 26.03 1.02 25.88
C CYS A 375 25.48 2.40 25.47
N ALA A 376 24.27 2.46 24.90
CA ALA A 376 23.67 3.72 24.48
C ALA A 376 23.39 4.68 25.65
N ARG A 377 22.91 4.15 26.78
CA ARG A 377 22.69 4.94 28.00
C ARG A 377 24.01 5.44 28.58
N THR A 378 25.01 4.57 28.70
CA THR A 378 26.35 4.94 29.18
C THR A 378 26.98 6.02 28.31
N LEU A 379 26.99 5.85 26.98
CA LEU A 379 27.57 6.82 26.05
C LEU A 379 26.84 8.17 26.07
N ALA A 380 25.52 8.18 26.24
CA ALA A 380 24.75 9.40 26.43
C ALA A 380 25.14 10.14 27.72
N GLU A 381 25.42 9.41 28.80
CA GLU A 381 25.84 9.97 30.08
C GLU A 381 27.29 10.47 30.06
N THR A 382 28.22 9.72 29.47
CA THR A 382 29.66 10.01 29.53
C THR A 382 30.16 10.89 28.39
N HIS A 383 29.63 10.73 27.17
CA HIS A 383 30.08 11.44 25.96
C HIS A 383 29.05 12.46 25.44
N GLY A 384 27.88 12.54 26.08
CA GLY A 384 26.93 13.64 25.91
C GLY A 384 26.03 13.55 24.67
N LYS A 385 25.59 14.72 24.22
CA LYS A 385 24.35 14.91 23.43
C LYS A 385 24.31 14.22 22.08
N ALA A 386 25.46 13.95 21.46
CA ALA A 386 25.50 13.26 20.18
C ALA A 386 24.97 11.82 20.26
N TRP A 387 25.02 11.21 21.45
CA TRP A 387 24.53 9.85 21.74
C TRP A 387 23.09 9.82 22.29
N TYR A 388 22.48 10.97 22.55
CA TYR A 388 21.08 11.05 23.01
C TYR A 388 20.08 10.37 22.06
N PRO A 389 20.21 10.44 20.72
CA PRO A 389 19.34 9.70 19.82
C PRO A 389 19.32 8.18 20.09
N ALA A 390 20.48 7.59 20.39
CA ALA A 390 20.59 6.17 20.66
C ALA A 390 19.94 5.79 22.00
N SER A 391 20.23 6.54 23.06
CA SER A 391 19.57 6.35 24.36
C SER A 391 18.05 6.56 24.25
N LEU A 392 17.60 7.56 23.47
CA LEU A 392 16.17 7.85 23.32
C LEU A 392 15.48 6.70 22.60
N THR A 393 16.11 6.17 21.55
CA THR A 393 15.61 4.99 20.84
C THR A 393 15.48 3.80 21.80
N ALA A 394 16.49 3.57 22.66
CA ALA A 394 16.44 2.52 23.68
C ALA A 394 15.29 2.71 24.67
N ASP A 395 15.12 3.94 25.18
CA ASP A 395 14.13 4.23 26.21
C ASP A 395 12.71 4.19 25.65
N LEU A 396 12.46 4.70 24.43
CA LEU A 396 11.17 4.56 23.74
C LEU A 396 10.77 3.10 23.50
N LEU A 397 11.75 2.23 23.27
CA LEU A 397 11.51 0.80 23.02
C LEU A 397 11.38 -0.03 24.30
N THR A 398 11.81 0.48 25.46
CA THR A 398 11.91 -0.33 26.69
C THR A 398 11.19 0.24 27.92
N MET A 399 10.88 1.54 27.94
CA MET A 399 10.35 2.25 29.11
C MET A 399 8.95 2.85 28.86
N PRO A 400 8.15 3.10 29.92
CA PRO A 400 6.86 3.78 29.78
C PRO A 400 6.98 5.16 29.16
N ALA A 401 6.04 5.54 28.29
CA ALA A 401 6.11 6.75 27.48
C ALA A 401 6.21 8.02 28.33
N LYS A 402 5.48 8.04 29.45
CA LYS A 402 5.52 9.14 30.43
C LYS A 402 6.93 9.35 30.99
N THR A 403 7.59 8.26 31.39
CA THR A 403 8.94 8.31 31.97
C THR A 403 9.95 8.82 30.94
N VAL A 404 9.85 8.36 29.69
CA VAL A 404 10.72 8.84 28.60
C VAL A 404 10.51 10.33 28.37
N TYR A 405 9.27 10.81 28.30
CA TYR A 405 9.01 12.24 28.16
C TYR A 405 9.63 13.05 29.31
N ASP A 406 9.36 12.67 30.56
CA ASP A 406 9.80 13.42 31.73
C ASP A 406 11.34 13.53 31.78
N GLN A 407 12.05 12.42 31.54
CA GLN A 407 13.52 12.38 31.53
C GLN A 407 14.13 13.26 30.43
N TYR A 408 13.61 13.16 29.21
CA TYR A 408 14.17 13.91 28.09
C TYR A 408 13.75 15.38 28.11
N ARG A 409 12.59 15.70 28.66
CA ARG A 409 12.13 17.08 28.86
C ARG A 409 13.01 17.84 29.83
N GLU A 410 13.46 17.19 30.91
CA GLU A 410 14.37 17.75 31.90
C GLU A 410 15.76 18.01 31.31
N ARG A 411 16.28 17.05 30.52
CA ARG A 411 17.59 17.15 29.84
C ARG A 411 17.59 18.11 28.63
N PHE A 412 16.42 18.58 28.19
CA PHE A 412 16.31 19.40 27.00
C PHE A 412 16.86 20.82 27.21
N PRO A 413 17.73 21.34 26.32
CA PRO A 413 18.31 22.66 26.48
C PRO A 413 17.26 23.78 26.56
N LYS A 414 17.39 24.64 27.57
CA LYS A 414 16.57 25.86 27.72
C LYS A 414 17.26 27.03 27.02
N THR A 415 16.47 27.96 26.49
CA THR A 415 16.98 29.22 25.92
C THR A 415 16.71 30.33 26.91
N SER A 416 17.70 31.17 27.18
CA SER A 416 17.50 32.39 27.98
C SER A 416 16.77 33.47 27.18
N ILE A 417 16.27 34.50 27.87
CA ILE A 417 15.63 35.68 27.26
C ILE A 417 16.59 36.38 26.28
N LEU A 418 17.90 36.30 26.51
CA LEU A 418 18.96 36.87 25.66
C LEU A 418 19.37 35.96 24.48
N GLY A 419 18.66 34.84 24.25
CA GLY A 419 18.95 33.92 23.15
C GLY A 419 20.14 32.97 23.38
N ILE A 420 20.81 33.03 24.53
CA ILE A 420 21.87 32.08 24.92
C ILE A 420 21.24 30.68 25.00
N GLY A 421 21.88 29.69 24.35
CA GLY A 421 21.41 28.30 24.26
C GLY A 421 20.54 27.99 23.04
N LYS A 422 20.28 28.96 22.14
CA LYS A 422 19.45 28.76 20.94
C LYS A 422 20.03 27.71 19.97
N GLU A 423 21.34 27.77 19.74
CA GLU A 423 22.02 26.82 18.86
C GLU A 423 22.03 25.40 19.44
N GLU A 424 22.26 25.28 20.74
CA GLU A 424 22.23 24.00 21.45
C GLU A 424 20.83 23.38 21.45
N LYS A 425 19.80 24.19 21.72
CA LYS A 425 18.40 23.81 21.59
C LYS A 425 18.07 23.36 20.16
N SER A 426 18.60 24.07 19.18
CA SER A 426 18.46 23.70 17.76
C SER A 426 19.06 22.31 17.52
N ARG A 427 20.32 22.08 17.86
CA ARG A 427 20.98 20.77 17.66
C ARG A 427 20.22 19.64 18.35
N ALA A 428 19.79 19.84 19.60
CA ALA A 428 18.99 18.87 20.35
C ALA A 428 17.64 18.58 19.67
N THR A 429 16.97 19.59 19.13
CA THR A 429 15.72 19.39 18.37
C THR A 429 15.95 18.50 17.15
N THR A 430 16.98 18.74 16.35
CA THR A 430 17.28 17.88 15.18
C THR A 430 17.64 16.46 15.59
N ALA A 431 18.35 16.29 16.71
CA ALA A 431 18.68 14.97 17.24
C ALA A 431 17.40 14.18 17.63
N LEU A 432 16.44 14.82 18.31
CA LEU A 432 15.13 14.21 18.58
C LEU A 432 14.39 13.87 17.29
N MET A 433 14.27 14.84 16.37
CA MET A 433 13.54 14.65 15.11
C MET A 433 14.11 13.53 14.24
N ALA A 434 15.42 13.26 14.31
CA ALA A 434 16.01 12.11 13.63
C ALA A 434 15.48 10.77 14.15
N VAL A 435 15.27 10.65 15.48
CA VAL A 435 14.68 9.46 16.11
C VAL A 435 13.19 9.36 15.77
N PHE A 436 12.44 10.44 15.98
CA PHE A 436 11.01 10.50 15.68
C PHE A 436 10.73 10.30 14.18
N GLY A 437 11.65 10.69 13.30
CA GLY A 437 11.61 10.42 11.86
C GLY A 437 11.41 8.95 11.49
N GLN A 438 11.90 8.04 12.34
CA GLN A 438 11.78 6.60 12.15
C GLN A 438 10.48 6.01 12.71
N ILE A 439 9.67 6.81 13.39
CA ILE A 439 8.43 6.36 14.05
C ILE A 439 7.24 6.65 13.13
N ASN A 440 6.29 5.71 13.05
CA ASN A 440 4.98 5.90 12.44
C ASN A 440 3.91 5.46 13.43
N TYR A 441 2.75 6.12 13.39
CA TYR A 441 1.54 5.56 13.99
C TYR A 441 0.87 4.64 12.96
N VAL A 442 0.73 3.36 13.29
CA VAL A 442 0.17 2.35 12.39
C VAL A 442 -1.29 2.12 12.76
N GLU A 443 -2.22 2.62 11.93
CA GLU A 443 -3.67 2.58 12.18
C GLU A 443 -4.17 1.17 12.48
N ARG A 444 -3.71 0.20 11.68
CA ARG A 444 -4.13 -1.20 11.79
C ARG A 444 -3.77 -1.82 13.15
N SER A 445 -2.63 -1.43 13.73
CA SER A 445 -2.20 -1.97 15.03
C SER A 445 -2.59 -1.08 16.20
N GLY A 446 -3.01 0.17 15.95
CA GLY A 446 -3.27 1.17 16.99
C GLY A 446 -2.03 1.57 17.78
N ARG A 447 -0.83 1.34 17.21
CA ARG A 447 0.46 1.53 17.90
C ARG A 447 1.43 2.39 17.12
N HIS A 448 2.27 3.11 17.86
CA HIS A 448 3.49 3.68 17.33
C HIS A 448 4.53 2.57 17.14
N GLU A 449 5.11 2.51 15.96
CA GLU A 449 6.13 1.53 15.62
C GLU A 449 7.37 2.26 15.06
N TYR A 450 8.55 1.77 15.44
CA TYR A 450 9.85 2.22 14.94
C TYR A 450 10.23 1.40 13.72
N PHE A 451 10.60 2.08 12.64
CA PHE A 451 10.85 1.49 11.33
C PHE A 451 12.35 1.46 11.04
N ILE A 452 12.80 0.34 10.50
CA ILE A 452 14.19 0.10 10.16
C ILE A 452 14.24 -0.34 8.70
N PRO A 453 14.72 0.51 7.80
CA PRO A 453 14.99 0.10 6.44
C PRO A 453 16.23 -0.80 6.45
N LEU A 454 16.04 -2.05 6.04
CA LEU A 454 17.12 -2.98 5.72
C LEU A 454 17.19 -3.13 4.21
N ARG A 455 18.38 -3.29 3.67
CA ARG A 455 18.59 -3.62 2.26
C ARG A 455 18.80 -5.12 2.15
N GLU A 456 18.14 -5.74 1.18
CA GLU A 456 18.48 -7.09 0.75
C GLU A 456 19.94 -7.17 0.28
N GLY A 457 20.56 -8.32 0.52
CA GLY A 457 21.88 -8.60 -0.03
C GLY A 457 21.78 -8.73 -1.55
N GLY A 458 22.72 -8.11 -2.28
CA GLY A 458 22.86 -8.32 -3.72
C GLY A 458 22.14 -7.32 -4.64
N GLY A 459 21.88 -7.75 -5.88
CA GLY A 459 21.65 -6.87 -7.04
C GLY A 459 20.30 -6.12 -7.11
N ARG A 460 19.26 -6.56 -6.38
CA ARG A 460 17.95 -5.88 -6.39
C ARG A 460 17.83 -4.76 -5.36
N GLN A 461 18.61 -4.81 -4.28
CA GLN A 461 18.57 -3.85 -3.16
C GLN A 461 17.14 -3.50 -2.69
N ARG A 462 16.22 -4.46 -2.64
CA ARG A 462 14.87 -4.21 -2.13
C ARG A 462 14.97 -3.79 -0.66
N LEU A 463 14.11 -2.86 -0.26
CA LEU A 463 13.99 -2.44 1.13
C LEU A 463 13.13 -3.46 1.88
N ILE A 464 13.75 -4.22 2.78
CA ILE A 464 13.04 -4.98 3.81
C ILE A 464 12.69 -4.01 4.93
N LYS A 465 11.40 -3.84 5.17
CA LYS A 465 10.89 -3.09 6.31
C LYS A 465 10.89 -3.97 7.55
N LEU A 466 11.72 -3.64 8.53
CA LEU A 466 11.61 -4.20 9.87
C LEU A 466 10.91 -3.16 10.75
N GLN A 467 9.85 -3.55 11.45
CA GLN A 467 9.10 -2.67 12.34
C GLN A 467 9.10 -3.23 13.76
N ARG A 468 9.16 -2.34 14.75
CA ARG A 468 9.06 -2.70 16.16
C ARG A 468 8.07 -1.79 16.88
N PRO A 469 7.09 -2.33 17.61
CA PRO A 469 6.25 -1.49 18.45
C PRO A 469 7.10 -0.83 19.53
N LEU A 470 6.81 0.44 19.80
CA LEU A 470 7.32 1.10 20.99
C LEU A 470 6.77 0.41 22.25
N LYS A 471 7.41 0.64 23.40
CA LYS A 471 6.95 0.06 24.67
C LYS A 471 5.51 0.49 24.98
N GLU A 472 5.21 1.76 24.75
CA GLU A 472 3.90 2.40 24.82
C GLU A 472 3.79 3.42 23.66
N ASN A 473 2.57 3.82 23.32
CA ASN A 473 2.36 4.92 22.38
C ASN A 473 3.04 6.20 22.89
N LEU A 474 3.49 7.06 21.96
CA LEU A 474 4.17 8.30 22.30
C LEU A 474 3.32 9.14 23.26
N ASP A 475 3.97 9.71 24.29
CA ASP A 475 3.31 10.62 25.21
C ASP A 475 2.80 11.86 24.44
N PRO A 476 1.50 12.22 24.54
CA PRO A 476 0.91 13.36 23.84
C PRO A 476 1.67 14.69 24.03
N ARG A 477 2.35 14.86 25.16
CA ARG A 477 3.12 16.06 25.48
C ARG A 477 4.31 16.29 24.53
N TRP A 478 4.74 15.27 23.79
CA TRP A 478 5.72 15.45 22.70
C TRP A 478 5.18 16.35 21.57
N PHE A 479 3.90 16.20 21.21
CA PHE A 479 3.27 17.01 20.17
C PHE A 479 3.11 18.46 20.62
N GLU A 480 2.70 18.70 21.87
CA GLU A 480 2.69 20.03 22.48
C GLU A 480 4.09 20.66 22.49
N PHE A 481 5.09 19.86 22.83
CA PHE A 481 6.47 20.32 22.89
C PHE A 481 7.00 20.77 21.51
N PHE A 482 6.73 20.01 20.45
CA PHE A 482 7.18 20.34 19.10
C PHE A 482 6.35 21.42 18.41
N THR A 483 5.07 21.57 18.76
CA THR A 483 4.19 22.64 18.26
C THR A 483 4.30 23.94 19.05
N GLY A 484 4.99 23.94 20.20
CA GLY A 484 5.21 25.14 21.00
C GLY A 484 5.98 26.24 20.28
N SER A 485 5.67 27.50 20.61
CA SER A 485 6.13 28.76 19.96
C SER A 485 7.65 29.01 19.88
N MET A 486 8.48 28.07 20.31
CA MET A 486 9.94 28.21 20.34
C MET A 486 10.71 27.08 19.65
N VAL A 487 10.06 26.21 18.88
CA VAL A 487 10.73 25.21 18.04
C VAL A 487 10.55 25.62 16.57
N PRO A 488 11.61 26.04 15.87
CA PRO A 488 11.49 26.40 14.46
C PRO A 488 11.16 25.16 13.63
N VAL A 489 10.31 25.34 12.63
CA VAL A 489 10.05 24.32 11.60
C VAL A 489 11.37 23.93 10.98
N ARG A 490 11.67 22.64 10.99
CA ARG A 490 12.81 22.07 10.29
C ARG A 490 12.36 21.43 9.01
N GLU A 491 13.13 21.67 7.96
CA GLU A 491 12.99 21.01 6.68
C GLU A 491 14.03 19.90 6.54
N GLY A 492 13.77 18.95 5.63
CA GLY A 492 14.75 17.94 5.24
C GLY A 492 15.05 16.88 6.30
N ILE A 493 14.13 16.64 7.25
CA ILE A 493 14.28 15.61 8.28
C ILE A 493 14.22 14.24 7.62
N SER A 494 15.29 13.46 7.75
CA SER A 494 15.33 12.06 7.29
C SER A 494 14.31 11.23 8.06
N CYS A 495 13.42 10.56 7.34
CA CYS A 495 12.36 9.74 7.91
C CYS A 495 12.06 8.54 7.00
N VAL A 496 11.28 7.60 7.53
CA VAL A 496 10.89 6.38 6.83
C VAL A 496 9.38 6.30 6.75
N ALA A 497 8.87 6.22 5.52
CA ALA A 497 7.44 6.07 5.24
C ALA A 497 6.92 4.71 5.72
N GLU A 498 5.59 4.56 5.80
CA GLU A 498 4.99 3.30 6.25
C GLU A 498 5.33 2.10 5.34
N ASN A 499 5.63 2.35 4.06
CA ASN A 499 6.09 1.32 3.13
C ASN A 499 7.59 1.00 3.25
N GLY A 500 8.31 1.60 4.21
CA GLY A 500 9.75 1.41 4.41
C GLY A 500 10.65 2.31 3.56
N THR A 501 10.08 3.16 2.70
CA THR A 501 10.85 4.05 1.81
C THR A 501 11.47 5.20 2.60
N PRO A 502 12.79 5.45 2.44
CA PRO A 502 13.42 6.66 2.96
C PRO A 502 12.85 7.91 2.27
N GLN A 503 12.51 8.92 3.06
CA GLN A 503 12.00 10.20 2.57
C GLN A 503 12.50 11.36 3.43
N LYS A 504 12.24 12.58 2.99
CA LYS A 504 12.54 13.80 3.73
C LYS A 504 11.26 14.59 3.94
N LEU A 505 10.96 14.92 5.19
CA LEU A 505 9.78 15.69 5.57
C LEU A 505 10.20 16.92 6.35
N ASP A 506 9.32 17.93 6.37
CA ASP A 506 9.40 18.96 7.39
C ASP A 506 8.80 18.48 8.73
N SER A 507 8.92 19.33 9.75
CA SER A 507 8.45 19.02 11.10
C SER A 507 6.94 18.80 11.18
N ASP A 508 6.14 19.54 10.41
CA ASP A 508 4.68 19.45 10.47
C ASP A 508 4.19 18.13 9.87
N HIS A 509 4.73 17.78 8.69
CA HIS A 509 4.44 16.52 8.03
C HIS A 509 4.91 15.32 8.85
N LEU A 510 6.07 15.43 9.52
CA LEU A 510 6.55 14.40 10.43
C LEU A 510 5.61 14.22 11.63
N LEU A 511 5.14 15.31 12.24
CA LEU A 511 4.20 15.23 13.35
C LEU A 511 2.86 14.63 12.89
N ALA A 512 2.33 15.03 11.73
CA ALA A 512 1.08 14.48 11.19
C ALA A 512 1.19 12.96 10.93
N LYS A 513 2.31 12.52 10.34
CA LYS A 513 2.65 11.09 10.15
C LYS A 513 2.68 10.27 11.43
N MET A 514 3.04 10.87 12.57
CA MET A 514 3.09 10.20 13.86
C MET A 514 1.81 10.39 14.68
N ALA A 515 0.85 11.19 14.24
CA ALA A 515 -0.29 11.59 15.07
C ALA A 515 -1.28 10.44 15.27
N ALA A 516 -1.33 9.93 16.51
CA ALA A 516 -2.39 9.04 16.96
C ALA A 516 -3.74 9.78 17.09
N PRO A 517 -4.90 9.08 17.02
CA PRO A 517 -6.22 9.69 17.04
C PRO A 517 -6.44 10.70 18.17
N GLU A 518 -5.89 10.44 19.36
CA GLU A 518 -6.00 11.28 20.54
C GLU A 518 -5.30 12.65 20.42
N VAL A 519 -4.23 12.76 19.62
CA VAL A 519 -3.46 14.00 19.43
C VAL A 519 -3.80 14.76 18.16
N ARG A 520 -4.49 14.11 17.22
CA ARG A 520 -4.89 14.72 15.93
C ARG A 520 -5.66 16.04 16.08
N PRO A 521 -6.63 16.19 17.01
CA PRO A 521 -7.34 17.46 17.17
C PRO A 521 -6.41 18.60 17.62
N LEU A 522 -5.46 18.31 18.52
CA LEU A 522 -4.48 19.29 19.01
C LEU A 522 -3.55 19.73 17.88
N LEU A 523 -3.00 18.77 17.13
CA LEU A 523 -2.11 19.05 16.01
C LEU A 523 -2.85 19.77 14.88
N GLY A 524 -4.04 19.31 14.50
CA GLY A 524 -4.89 19.93 13.49
C GLY A 524 -5.20 21.40 13.82
N SER A 525 -5.57 21.70 15.07
CA SER A 525 -5.81 23.08 15.49
C SER A 525 -4.56 23.97 15.38
N HIS A 526 -3.39 23.43 15.74
CA HIS A 526 -2.12 24.14 15.60
C HIS A 526 -1.78 24.42 14.12
N LEU A 527 -1.86 23.39 13.28
CA LEU A 527 -1.58 23.48 11.85
C LEU A 527 -2.55 24.44 11.15
N TYR A 528 -3.83 24.42 11.52
CA TYR A 528 -4.84 25.32 10.96
C TYR A 528 -4.53 26.78 11.32
N LYS A 529 -4.25 27.07 12.59
CA LYS A 529 -3.83 28.43 13.02
C LYS A 529 -2.58 28.90 12.30
N LYS A 530 -1.62 28.00 12.08
CA LYS A 530 -0.40 28.30 11.32
C LYS A 530 -0.71 28.57 9.85
N ALA A 531 -1.59 27.77 9.24
CA ALA A 531 -2.02 27.91 7.85
C ALA A 531 -2.72 29.26 7.56
N LEU A 532 -3.31 29.89 8.58
CA LEU A 532 -3.88 31.23 8.46
C LEU A 532 -2.84 32.37 8.48
N ILE A 533 -1.60 32.10 8.89
CA ILE A 533 -0.56 33.12 9.10
C ILE A 533 0.51 33.07 8.01
N VAL A 534 0.94 31.86 7.61
CA VAL A 534 2.03 31.67 6.64
C VAL A 534 1.61 32.10 5.22
N SER A 535 2.58 32.55 4.43
CA SER A 535 2.30 33.00 3.04
C SER A 535 1.91 31.84 2.14
N ASP A 536 2.72 30.78 2.08
CA ASP A 536 2.36 29.54 1.41
C ASP A 536 1.84 28.53 2.44
N ASN A 537 0.51 28.46 2.56
CA ASN A 537 -0.15 27.51 3.45
C ASN A 537 -0.52 26.19 2.75
N SER A 538 -0.30 26.07 1.44
CA SER A 538 -0.72 24.89 0.67
C SER A 538 -0.01 23.61 1.12
N VAL A 539 1.21 23.74 1.63
CA VAL A 539 1.99 22.64 2.22
C VAL A 539 1.35 22.06 3.48
N LEU A 540 0.43 22.77 4.14
CA LEU A 540 -0.21 22.33 5.38
C LEU A 540 -1.54 21.58 5.14
N TYR A 541 -2.03 21.55 3.90
CA TYR A 541 -3.33 20.94 3.59
C TYR A 541 -3.31 19.43 3.81
N TRP A 542 -2.29 18.74 3.32
CA TRP A 542 -2.18 17.29 3.52
C TRP A 542 -1.98 16.90 4.99
N PRO A 543 -1.09 17.55 5.77
CA PRO A 543 -1.03 17.34 7.22
C PRO A 543 -2.37 17.56 7.95
N LEU A 544 -3.17 18.57 7.55
CA LEU A 544 -4.50 18.80 8.11
C LEU A 544 -5.47 17.67 7.79
N ILE A 545 -5.50 17.19 6.55
CA ILE A 545 -6.32 16.06 6.13
C ILE A 545 -5.93 14.79 6.92
N GLN A 546 -4.64 14.53 7.10
CA GLN A 546 -4.17 13.40 7.91
C GLN A 546 -4.60 13.49 9.38
N CYS A 547 -4.72 14.70 9.92
CA CYS A 547 -5.24 14.92 11.25
C CYS A 547 -6.78 14.75 11.34
N GLY A 548 -7.46 14.41 10.24
CA GLY A 548 -8.92 14.35 10.19
C GLY A 548 -9.57 15.71 10.41
N TRP A 549 -8.86 16.80 10.10
CA TRP A 549 -9.41 18.14 10.19
C TRP A 549 -10.54 18.31 9.17
N THR A 550 -11.61 18.99 9.55
CA THR A 550 -12.81 19.14 8.70
C THR A 550 -13.09 20.59 8.31
N ASP A 551 -12.49 21.57 8.98
CA ASP A 551 -12.73 22.98 8.71
C ASP A 551 -11.60 23.58 7.86
N PHE A 552 -11.78 23.56 6.54
CA PHE A 552 -10.80 24.13 5.60
C PHE A 552 -11.13 25.55 5.16
N LYS A 553 -12.13 26.17 5.80
CA LYS A 553 -12.62 27.48 5.40
C LYS A 553 -11.55 28.56 5.54
N GLY A 554 -11.49 29.42 4.54
CA GLY A 554 -10.59 30.54 4.35
C GLY A 554 -9.18 30.15 3.93
N LEU A 555 -8.82 28.87 3.83
CA LEU A 555 -7.42 28.49 3.59
C LEU A 555 -6.94 28.86 2.19
N VAL A 556 -7.74 28.58 1.15
CA VAL A 556 -7.35 28.89 -0.23
C VAL A 556 -7.52 30.38 -0.49
N ALA A 557 -8.56 31.01 0.06
CA ALA A 557 -8.70 32.46 0.04
C ALA A 557 -7.48 33.17 0.66
N ARG A 558 -6.99 32.71 1.82
CA ARG A 558 -5.78 33.25 2.46
C ARG A 558 -4.51 33.02 1.65
N TYR A 559 -4.40 31.87 0.98
CA TYR A 559 -3.28 31.61 0.05
C TYR A 559 -3.25 32.65 -1.07
N VAL A 560 -4.41 32.91 -1.70
CA VAL A 560 -4.52 33.93 -2.76
C VAL A 560 -4.21 35.32 -2.22
N GLU A 561 -4.70 35.63 -1.01
CA GLU A 561 -4.45 36.93 -0.37
C GLU A 561 -2.97 37.19 -0.11
N LYS A 562 -2.26 36.22 0.45
CA LYS A 562 -0.85 36.36 0.81
C LYS A 562 0.10 36.31 -0.38
N ASN A 563 -0.34 35.79 -1.52
CA ASN A 563 0.48 35.62 -2.73
C ASN A 563 -0.11 36.37 -3.94
N GLY A 564 -0.90 37.43 -3.72
CA GLY A 564 -1.62 38.14 -4.78
C GLY A 564 -0.74 38.68 -5.92
N ASP A 565 0.52 39.02 -5.63
CA ASP A 565 1.50 39.51 -6.61
C ASP A 565 2.23 38.38 -7.39
N SER A 566 1.98 37.12 -7.06
CA SER A 566 2.71 35.96 -7.62
C SER A 566 2.16 35.43 -8.95
N GLY A 567 1.16 36.09 -9.55
CA GLY A 567 0.58 35.67 -10.82
C GLY A 567 -0.20 34.35 -10.73
N ILE A 568 -0.94 34.14 -9.64
CA ILE A 568 -1.74 32.93 -9.41
C ILE A 568 -2.80 32.79 -10.51
N SER A 569 -2.98 31.58 -11.04
CA SER A 569 -4.01 31.25 -12.03
C SER A 569 -5.26 30.62 -11.39
N PHE A 570 -6.41 30.74 -12.07
CA PHE A 570 -7.63 30.05 -11.66
C PHE A 570 -7.44 28.53 -11.52
N TRP A 571 -6.70 27.91 -12.44
CA TRP A 571 -6.43 26.47 -12.41
C TRP A 571 -5.64 26.04 -11.18
N ARG A 572 -4.71 26.88 -10.71
CA ARG A 572 -3.99 26.60 -9.46
C ARG A 572 -4.94 26.68 -8.25
N VAL A 573 -5.81 27.68 -8.20
CA VAL A 573 -6.83 27.80 -7.13
C VAL A 573 -7.77 26.59 -7.14
N ARG A 574 -8.29 26.23 -8.30
CA ARG A 574 -9.16 25.05 -8.46
C ARG A 574 -8.47 23.77 -8.04
N GLN A 575 -7.21 23.57 -8.45
CA GLN A 575 -6.40 22.44 -8.01
C GLN A 575 -6.27 22.38 -6.48
N LEU A 576 -6.04 23.51 -5.82
CA LEU A 576 -5.92 23.58 -4.36
C LEU A 576 -7.25 23.27 -3.64
N ILE A 577 -8.36 23.81 -4.14
CA ILE A 577 -9.71 23.54 -3.61
C ILE A 577 -10.08 22.06 -3.80
N ASP A 578 -9.80 21.48 -4.97
CA ASP A 578 -10.12 20.08 -5.28
C ASP A 578 -9.28 19.07 -4.48
N GLN A 579 -8.16 19.50 -3.87
CA GLN A 579 -7.37 18.66 -2.96
C GLN A 579 -7.97 18.55 -1.56
N LEU A 580 -8.85 19.48 -1.19
CA LEU A 580 -9.43 19.56 0.15
C LEU A 580 -10.78 18.83 0.16
N PRO A 581 -11.08 18.03 1.20
CA PRO A 581 -12.33 17.30 1.32
C PRO A 581 -13.48 18.23 1.73
N MET A 582 -13.82 19.17 0.86
CA MET A 582 -14.90 20.15 1.04
C MET A 582 -16.15 19.76 0.25
N THR A 583 -17.32 20.12 0.77
CA THR A 583 -18.59 20.09 0.04
C THR A 583 -18.60 21.10 -1.11
N GLU A 584 -19.46 20.91 -2.12
CA GLU A 584 -19.56 21.87 -3.23
C GLU A 584 -19.98 23.27 -2.76
N GLU A 585 -20.80 23.35 -1.70
CA GLU A 585 -21.18 24.61 -1.05
C GLU A 585 -19.98 25.31 -0.40
N GLU A 586 -19.11 24.58 0.29
CA GLU A 586 -17.88 25.11 0.90
C GLU A 586 -16.87 25.55 -0.17
N LYS A 587 -16.70 24.76 -1.24
CA LYS A 587 -15.86 25.14 -2.38
C LYS A 587 -16.35 26.43 -3.03
N GLN A 588 -17.66 26.54 -3.26
CA GLN A 588 -18.25 27.77 -3.81
C GLN A 588 -18.04 28.96 -2.87
N GLN A 589 -18.11 28.74 -1.56
CA GLN A 589 -17.84 29.78 -0.56
C GLN A 589 -16.38 30.26 -0.59
N GLU A 590 -15.39 29.37 -0.76
CA GLU A 590 -13.99 29.77 -0.97
C GLU A 590 -13.84 30.67 -2.20
N PHE A 591 -14.46 30.31 -3.33
CA PHE A 591 -14.42 31.14 -4.54
C PHE A 591 -15.05 32.51 -4.32
N ARG A 592 -16.14 32.61 -3.54
CA ARG A 592 -16.73 33.90 -3.13
C ARG A 592 -15.78 34.73 -2.27
N GLU A 593 -15.06 34.12 -1.33
CA GLU A 593 -14.08 34.83 -0.51
C GLU A 593 -12.89 35.33 -1.33
N ILE A 594 -12.42 34.53 -2.29
CA ILE A 594 -11.39 34.93 -3.26
C ILE A 594 -11.86 36.12 -4.11
N ASP A 595 -13.10 36.07 -4.63
CA ASP A 595 -13.64 37.18 -5.42
C ASP A 595 -13.73 38.47 -4.59
N ASN A 596 -14.28 38.38 -3.37
CA ASN A 596 -14.37 39.51 -2.45
C ASN A 596 -13.01 40.14 -2.19
N PHE A 597 -11.98 39.31 -1.92
CA PHE A 597 -10.62 39.76 -1.75
C PHE A 597 -10.08 40.48 -3.00
N ILE A 598 -10.22 39.89 -4.19
CA ILE A 598 -9.75 40.50 -5.45
C ILE A 598 -10.47 41.83 -5.69
N CYS A 599 -11.75 41.94 -5.36
CA CYS A 599 -12.57 43.16 -5.47
C CYS A 599 -12.15 44.29 -4.51
N THR A 600 -11.39 44.00 -3.45
CA THR A 600 -10.85 45.06 -2.57
C THR A 600 -9.72 45.88 -3.22
N TYR A 601 -9.08 45.36 -4.27
CA TYR A 601 -7.98 46.06 -4.94
C TYR A 601 -8.47 47.01 -6.03
N PRO A 602 -7.80 48.18 -6.22
CA PRO A 602 -8.09 49.05 -7.35
C PRO A 602 -7.93 48.34 -8.69
N MET A 603 -8.81 48.60 -9.68
CA MET A 603 -8.76 48.01 -11.03
C MET A 603 -7.40 48.09 -11.73
N LYS A 604 -6.58 49.10 -11.39
CA LYS A 604 -5.26 49.31 -12.00
C LYS A 604 -4.12 48.55 -11.31
N SER A 605 -4.36 47.93 -10.15
CA SER A 605 -3.32 47.22 -9.39
C SER A 605 -2.83 45.98 -10.15
N PRO A 606 -1.55 45.58 -9.98
CA PRO A 606 -1.02 44.36 -10.58
C PRO A 606 -1.84 43.12 -10.23
N ILE A 607 -2.27 42.99 -8.97
CA ILE A 607 -3.09 41.89 -8.45
C ILE A 607 -4.43 41.83 -9.18
N ARG A 608 -5.17 42.95 -9.24
CA ARG A 608 -6.49 43.00 -9.90
C ARG A 608 -6.36 42.79 -11.40
N LYS A 609 -5.33 43.35 -12.03
CA LYS A 609 -5.01 43.11 -13.44
C LYS A 609 -4.68 41.65 -13.72
N ASN A 610 -4.00 40.93 -12.83
CA ASN A 610 -3.73 39.50 -13.06
C ASN A 610 -5.03 38.71 -13.27
N TRP A 611 -6.04 38.97 -12.44
CA TRP A 611 -7.33 38.30 -12.52
C TRP A 611 -8.27 38.86 -13.61
N ASP A 612 -8.23 40.17 -13.86
CA ASP A 612 -9.10 40.85 -14.84
C ASP A 612 -8.53 40.88 -16.27
N SER A 613 -7.21 40.72 -16.46
CA SER A 613 -6.55 40.82 -17.77
C SER A 613 -6.98 39.72 -18.75
N SER A 614 -7.43 38.59 -18.22
CA SER A 614 -8.07 37.52 -18.99
C SER A 614 -9.55 37.52 -18.65
N SER A 615 -10.39 37.95 -19.59
CA SER A 615 -11.85 37.87 -19.46
C SER A 615 -12.33 36.46 -19.10
N MET A 616 -11.56 35.45 -19.50
CA MET A 616 -11.77 34.04 -19.15
C MET A 616 -11.52 33.74 -17.67
N MET A 617 -10.44 34.25 -17.05
CA MET A 617 -10.16 33.97 -15.63
C MET A 617 -11.17 34.63 -14.71
N ARG A 618 -11.56 35.88 -15.00
CA ARG A 618 -12.61 36.57 -14.25
C ARG A 618 -13.94 35.82 -14.34
N LYS A 619 -14.36 35.44 -15.56
CA LYS A 619 -15.58 34.66 -15.78
C LYS A 619 -15.56 33.33 -15.04
N MET A 620 -14.43 32.63 -15.04
CA MET A 620 -14.29 31.33 -14.35
C MET A 620 -14.44 31.45 -12.83
N ILE A 621 -13.91 32.53 -12.21
CA ILE A 621 -14.14 32.78 -10.79
C ILE A 621 -15.60 33.11 -10.53
N ASP A 622 -16.19 33.98 -11.34
CA ASP A 622 -17.59 34.39 -11.16
C ASP A 622 -18.54 33.17 -11.31
N GLU A 623 -18.30 32.27 -12.29
CA GLU A 623 -19.01 30.99 -12.47
C GLU A 623 -18.80 30.07 -11.24
N ALA A 624 -17.55 29.89 -10.79
CA ALA A 624 -17.22 29.02 -9.66
C ALA A 624 -17.74 29.54 -8.30
N ALA A 625 -17.90 30.86 -8.16
CA ALA A 625 -18.48 31.52 -6.99
C ALA A 625 -20.02 31.53 -7.00
N GLY A 626 -20.64 31.14 -8.12
CA GLY A 626 -22.09 31.19 -8.33
C GLY A 626 -22.65 32.62 -8.47
N ILE A 627 -21.85 33.54 -9.01
CA ILE A 627 -22.23 34.94 -9.22
C ILE A 627 -22.99 35.10 -10.54
N ILE A 628 -22.69 34.27 -11.55
CA ILE A 628 -23.28 34.30 -12.90
C ILE A 628 -23.83 32.95 -13.34
#